data_AF-A0A1Y2FU14-F1
#
_entry.id   AF-A0A1Y2FU14-F1
#
_cell.length_a   1.000
_cell.length_b   1.000
_cell.length_c   1.000
_cell.angle_alpha   90.00
_cell.angle_beta   90.00
_cell.angle_gamma   90.00
#
_symmetry.space_group_name_H-M   'P 1'
#
loop_
_entity.id
_entity.type
_entity.pdbx_description
1 polymer ?
#
loop_
_entity_poly.entity_id
_entity_poly.type
_entity_poly.pdbx_seq_one_letter_code
_entity_poly.pdbx_strand_id
1 'polypeptide(L)'
;MSWFWSSSSAAESTSNVYDGLDADLKDFAQGKTPNAGKADAHTASGPRPTLGDTVDLVKQSTKARRSLVNAGAVFNCALAESELNECFRSGSWWDKAKLCEIQKKAFWECLSINKQELMNNGYGQYGNGEEKNAALLEQADENYLRQAREAAAAEGTPS
;
A
#
# COMPACT_ATOMS: atom_id res chain seq x y z
N MET A 1 -28.11 -14.36 -9.96
CA MET A 1 -27.86 -13.85 -8.59
C MET A 1 -27.49 -12.39 -8.73
N SER A 2 -28.48 -11.51 -8.60
CA SER A 2 -28.35 -10.08 -8.88
C SER A 2 -28.00 -9.33 -7.60
N TRP A 3 -26.93 -8.55 -7.67
CA TRP A 3 -26.45 -7.70 -6.60
C TRP A 3 -27.22 -6.38 -6.69
N PHE A 4 -28.20 -6.20 -5.80
CA PHE A 4 -28.87 -4.92 -5.64
C PHE A 4 -28.07 -4.05 -4.68
N TRP A 5 -27.47 -2.98 -5.18
CA TRP A 5 -27.10 -1.82 -4.39
C TRP A 5 -28.38 -1.11 -3.90
N SER A 6 -28.60 -1.07 -2.59
CA SER A 6 -29.62 -0.22 -1.99
C SER A 6 -28.95 1.10 -1.62
N SER A 7 -29.27 2.15 -2.36
CA SER A 7 -28.99 3.52 -1.94
C SER A 7 -30.04 3.91 -0.89
N SER A 8 -29.59 4.31 0.29
CA SER A 8 -30.44 4.91 1.30
C SER A 8 -29.73 6.14 1.84
N SER A 9 -30.26 7.30 1.44
CA SER A 9 -29.90 8.61 1.96
C SER A 9 -30.72 8.97 3.20
N ALA A 10 -30.08 9.77 4.06
CA ALA A 10 -30.61 10.59 5.15
C ALA A 10 -30.83 9.96 6.54
N ALA A 11 -29.82 10.10 7.40
CA ALA A 11 -29.95 10.80 8.68
C ALA A 11 -28.60 11.44 9.02
N GLU A 12 -28.49 12.71 8.68
CA GLU A 12 -27.34 13.57 8.90
C GLU A 12 -27.24 13.89 10.40
N SER A 13 -26.37 13.19 11.12
CA SER A 13 -25.80 13.71 12.37
C SER A 13 -24.45 14.32 12.02
N THR A 14 -24.45 15.61 11.70
CA THR A 14 -23.23 16.42 11.72
C THR A 14 -22.75 16.52 13.16
N SER A 15 -22.17 15.46 13.71
CA SER A 15 -21.18 15.65 14.77
C SER A 15 -20.06 16.41 14.07
N ASN A 16 -19.88 17.68 14.43
CA ASN A 16 -18.80 18.46 13.86
C ASN A 16 -17.52 17.68 14.13
N VAL A 17 -16.68 17.48 13.11
CA VAL A 17 -15.38 16.81 13.27
C VAL A 17 -14.57 17.50 14.39
N TYR A 18 -14.89 18.78 14.66
CA TYR A 18 -14.38 19.62 15.73
C TYR A 18 -14.86 19.27 17.14
N ASP A 19 -15.87 18.44 17.34
CA ASP A 19 -16.45 18.20 18.66
C ASP A 19 -15.49 17.46 19.60
N GLY A 20 -14.60 16.63 19.05
CA GLY A 20 -13.57 15.89 19.80
C GLY A 20 -12.19 16.56 19.89
N LEU A 21 -12.00 17.76 19.33
CA LEU A 21 -10.71 18.46 19.43
C LEU A 21 -10.55 19.17 20.79
N ASP A 22 -9.30 19.33 21.21
CA ASP A 22 -8.95 20.18 22.35
C ASP A 22 -9.38 21.63 22.07
N ALA A 23 -9.71 22.40 23.10
CA ALA A 23 -10.25 23.76 22.99
C ALA A 23 -9.33 24.68 22.15
N ASP A 24 -8.01 24.55 22.32
CA ASP A 24 -7.01 25.33 21.60
C ASP A 24 -6.99 25.02 20.10
N LEU A 25 -7.19 23.76 19.74
CA LEU A 25 -7.24 23.32 18.34
C LEU A 25 -8.56 23.71 17.67
N LYS A 26 -9.67 23.74 18.42
CA LYS A 26 -10.95 24.27 17.93
C LYS A 26 -10.83 25.76 17.63
N ASP A 27 -10.19 26.53 18.50
CA ASP A 27 -10.01 27.96 18.30
C ASP A 27 -9.11 28.28 17.10
N PHE A 28 -8.05 27.49 16.88
CA PHE A 28 -7.21 27.62 15.68
C PHE A 28 -7.96 27.25 14.39
N ALA A 29 -8.70 26.14 14.39
CA ALA A 29 -9.49 25.71 13.23
C ALA A 29 -10.62 26.70 12.91
N GLN A 30 -11.13 27.41 13.92
CA GLN A 30 -12.12 28.48 13.78
C GLN A 30 -11.48 29.83 13.45
N GLY A 31 -10.17 29.89 13.20
CA GLY A 31 -9.49 31.09 12.73
C GLY A 31 -9.37 32.20 13.77
N LYS A 32 -9.55 31.90 15.07
CA LYS A 32 -9.30 32.88 16.13
C LYS A 32 -7.80 32.90 16.40
N THR A 33 -7.12 33.95 15.93
CA THR A 33 -5.73 34.19 16.33
C THR A 33 -5.69 34.56 17.82
N PRO A 34 -4.99 33.83 18.69
CA PRO A 34 -4.88 34.21 20.09
C PRO A 34 -4.16 35.56 20.20
N ASN A 35 -4.75 36.48 20.96
CA ASN A 35 -4.09 37.73 21.33
C ASN A 35 -2.75 37.41 22.02
N ALA A 36 -1.70 38.11 21.62
CA ALA A 36 -0.39 38.06 22.25
C ALA A 36 -0.49 38.50 23.72
N GLY A 37 -0.68 37.52 24.61
CA GLY A 37 -0.79 37.76 26.05
C GLY A 37 -0.58 36.46 26.80
N LYS A 38 0.64 36.29 27.33
CA LYS A 38 1.16 35.12 28.06
C LYS A 38 1.26 33.84 27.22
N ALA A 39 2.47 33.60 26.72
CA ALA A 39 2.97 32.25 26.53
C ALA A 39 3.11 31.61 27.92
N ASP A 40 2.01 31.13 28.48
CA ASP A 40 2.10 30.05 29.45
C ASP A 40 2.66 28.86 28.68
N ALA A 41 3.85 28.42 29.10
CA ALA A 41 4.46 27.22 28.58
C ALA A 41 3.48 26.07 28.85
N HIS A 42 2.67 25.73 27.84
CA HIS A 42 2.02 24.43 27.74
C HIS A 42 3.15 23.41 27.62
N THR A 43 3.71 23.07 28.77
CA THR A 43 4.24 21.76 29.05
C THR A 43 3.22 20.81 28.49
N ALA A 44 3.56 20.11 27.40
CA ALA A 44 2.73 19.03 26.88
C ALA A 44 2.49 18.04 28.04
N SER A 45 1.37 18.20 28.73
CA SER A 45 0.96 17.47 29.93
C SER A 45 0.12 16.25 29.58
N GLY A 46 0.23 15.79 28.33
CA GLY A 46 -0.17 14.43 27.98
C GLY A 46 0.80 13.42 28.60
N PRO A 47 0.36 12.20 28.93
CA PRO A 47 1.26 11.13 29.35
C PRO A 47 2.37 10.99 28.30
N ARG A 48 3.63 11.05 28.74
CA ARG A 48 4.77 10.75 27.86
C ARG A 48 4.56 9.33 27.31
N PRO A 49 4.61 9.11 25.99
CA PRO A 49 4.40 7.78 25.43
C PRO A 49 5.36 6.81 26.06
N THR A 50 4.83 5.67 26.51
CA THR A 50 5.66 4.61 27.07
C THR A 50 6.44 3.94 25.95
N LEU A 51 7.46 3.17 26.32
CA LEU A 51 8.16 2.33 25.35
C LEU A 51 7.20 1.36 24.64
N GLY A 52 6.17 0.87 25.34
CA GLY A 52 5.14 0.02 24.74
C GLY A 52 4.36 0.72 23.62
N ASP A 53 3.92 1.95 23.89
CA ASP A 53 3.16 2.76 22.93
C ASP A 53 3.99 3.05 21.66
N THR A 54 5.27 3.40 21.84
CA THR A 54 6.17 3.66 20.69
C THR A 54 6.44 2.41 19.86
N VAL A 55 6.63 1.26 20.52
CA VAL A 55 6.81 -0.03 19.83
C VAL A 55 5.56 -0.41 19.03
N ASP A 56 4.37 -0.22 19.59
CA ASP A 56 3.12 -0.55 18.90
C ASP A 56 2.83 0.38 17.72
N LEU A 57 3.16 1.67 17.83
CA LEU A 57 3.13 2.61 16.70
C LEU A 57 4.08 2.18 15.57
N VAL A 58 5.30 1.77 15.89
CA VAL A 58 6.28 1.27 14.90
C VAL A 58 5.79 -0.01 14.24
N LYS A 59 5.18 -0.94 15.00
CA LYS A 59 4.57 -2.16 14.43
C LYS A 59 3.44 -1.83 13.46
N GLN A 60 2.56 -0.91 13.83
CA GLN A 60 1.44 -0.48 12.99
C GLN A 60 1.94 0.17 11.70
N SER A 61 2.91 1.08 11.80
CA SER A 61 3.57 1.71 10.64
C SER A 61 4.22 0.67 9.73
N THR A 62 4.92 -0.31 10.30
CA THR A 62 5.55 -1.41 9.53
C THR A 62 4.51 -2.27 8.83
N LYS A 63 3.38 -2.58 9.49
CA LYS A 63 2.28 -3.35 8.91
C LYS A 63 1.61 -2.58 7.77
N ALA A 64 1.33 -1.29 7.96
CA ALA A 64 0.77 -0.42 6.94
C ALA A 64 1.67 -0.37 5.70
N ARG A 65 2.99 -0.17 5.90
CA ARG A 65 3.97 -0.19 4.80
C ARG A 65 4.00 -1.54 4.06
N ARG A 66 3.98 -2.67 4.78
CA ARG A 66 3.93 -4.00 4.15
C ARG A 66 2.67 -4.18 3.30
N SER A 67 1.54 -3.64 3.75
CA SER A 67 0.30 -3.66 2.97
C SER A 67 0.44 -2.87 1.67
N LEU A 68 1.05 -1.68 1.73
CA LEU A 68 1.34 -0.87 0.54
C LEU A 68 2.27 -1.62 -0.43
N VAL A 69 3.39 -2.15 0.06
CA VAL A 69 4.33 -2.97 -0.73
C VAL A 69 3.60 -4.13 -1.41
N ASN A 70 2.73 -4.85 -0.70
CA ASN A 70 1.98 -5.95 -1.28
C ASN A 70 1.02 -5.47 -2.38
N ALA A 71 0.30 -4.37 -2.16
CA ALA A 71 -0.60 -3.79 -3.16
C ALA A 71 0.17 -3.31 -4.39
N GLY A 72 1.31 -2.64 -4.20
CA GLY A 72 2.19 -2.18 -5.28
C GLY A 72 2.77 -3.33 -6.10
N ALA A 73 3.20 -4.40 -5.45
CA ALA A 73 3.69 -5.58 -6.15
C ALA A 73 2.59 -6.28 -6.96
N VAL A 74 1.36 -6.37 -6.42
CA VAL A 74 0.22 -6.89 -7.19
C VAL A 74 -0.09 -6.00 -8.40
N PHE A 75 -0.04 -4.68 -8.23
CA PHE A 75 -0.27 -3.73 -9.32
C PHE A 75 0.72 -3.95 -10.48
N ASN A 76 2.02 -4.05 -10.20
CA ASN A 76 3.02 -4.34 -11.23
C ASN A 76 2.81 -5.73 -11.87
N CYS A 77 2.33 -6.70 -11.10
CA CYS A 77 2.10 -8.07 -11.58
C CYS A 77 0.70 -8.34 -12.17
N ALA A 78 -0.08 -7.29 -12.46
CA ALA A 78 -1.46 -7.43 -12.94
C ALA A 78 -1.57 -8.25 -14.24
N LEU A 79 -0.58 -8.17 -15.13
CA LEU A 79 -0.57 -8.98 -16.36
C LEU A 79 -0.39 -10.48 -16.05
N ALA A 80 0.58 -10.84 -15.20
CA ALA A 80 0.79 -12.23 -14.79
C ALA A 80 -0.42 -12.78 -14.00
N GLU A 81 -1.07 -11.93 -13.20
CA GLU A 81 -2.33 -12.27 -12.53
C GLU A 81 -3.45 -12.55 -13.54
N SER A 82 -3.57 -11.70 -14.58
CA SER A 82 -4.53 -11.90 -15.66
C SER A 82 -4.30 -13.22 -16.40
N GLU A 83 -3.06 -13.58 -16.71
CA GLU A 83 -2.71 -14.84 -17.38
C GLU A 83 -3.05 -16.07 -16.52
N LEU A 84 -2.77 -16.00 -15.21
CA LEU A 84 -3.15 -17.05 -14.27
C LEU A 84 -4.66 -17.22 -14.20
N ASN A 85 -5.40 -16.12 -14.09
CA ASN A 85 -6.85 -16.13 -14.07
C ASN A 85 -7.43 -16.65 -15.38
N GLU A 86 -6.85 -16.28 -16.52
CA GLU A 86 -7.27 -16.77 -17.81
C GLU A 86 -7.07 -18.28 -17.93
N CYS A 87 -5.93 -18.82 -17.46
CA CYS A 87 -5.74 -20.27 -17.41
C CYS A 87 -6.83 -20.99 -16.59
N PHE A 88 -7.22 -20.46 -15.43
CA PHE A 88 -8.31 -21.06 -14.66
C PHE A 88 -9.67 -20.96 -15.35
N ARG A 89 -9.90 -19.91 -16.15
CA ARG A 89 -11.17 -19.68 -16.86
C ARG A 89 -11.27 -20.50 -18.13
N SER A 90 -10.29 -20.40 -19.03
CA SER A 90 -10.35 -20.92 -20.40
C SER A 90 -9.24 -21.94 -20.74
N GLY A 91 -8.31 -22.21 -19.81
CA GLY A 91 -7.21 -23.15 -20.03
C GLY A 91 -7.65 -24.60 -20.28
N SER A 92 -6.71 -25.42 -20.74
CA SER A 92 -7.02 -26.83 -21.00
C SER A 92 -7.39 -27.56 -19.70
N TRP A 93 -8.14 -28.66 -19.83
CA TRP A 93 -8.50 -29.48 -18.68
C TRP A 93 -7.26 -30.00 -17.93
N TRP A 94 -6.17 -30.29 -18.66
CA TRP A 94 -4.89 -30.71 -18.08
C TRP A 94 -4.21 -29.58 -17.31
N ASP A 95 -4.21 -28.36 -17.84
CA ASP A 95 -3.62 -27.20 -17.15
C ASP A 95 -4.35 -26.92 -15.84
N LYS A 96 -5.70 -26.96 -15.88
CA LYS A 96 -6.53 -26.81 -14.68
C LYS A 96 -6.31 -27.95 -13.68
N ALA A 97 -6.17 -29.20 -14.15
CA ALA A 97 -5.86 -30.35 -13.29
C ALA A 97 -4.49 -30.19 -12.61
N LYS A 98 -3.56 -29.48 -13.25
CA LYS A 98 -2.26 -29.06 -12.69
C LYS A 98 -2.29 -27.67 -12.07
N LEU A 99 -3.46 -27.12 -11.74
CA LEU A 99 -3.61 -25.82 -11.08
C LEU A 99 -2.84 -24.67 -11.76
N CYS A 100 -2.75 -24.69 -13.09
CA CYS A 100 -2.07 -23.66 -13.87
C CYS A 100 -0.63 -23.40 -13.41
N GLU A 101 0.14 -24.45 -13.08
CA GLU A 101 1.49 -24.34 -12.49
C GLU A 101 2.40 -23.33 -13.21
N ILE A 102 2.36 -23.27 -14.55
CA ILE A 102 3.22 -22.38 -15.34
C ILE A 102 2.89 -20.91 -15.04
N GLN A 103 1.62 -20.52 -15.22
CA GLN A 103 1.17 -19.15 -14.97
C GLN A 103 1.27 -18.80 -13.48
N LYS A 104 1.01 -19.78 -12.61
CA LYS A 104 1.11 -19.61 -11.15
C LYS A 104 2.54 -19.31 -10.75
N LYS A 105 3.52 -20.03 -11.31
CA LYS A 105 4.94 -19.78 -11.07
C LYS A 105 5.33 -18.37 -11.53
N ALA A 106 4.93 -17.98 -12.75
CA ALA A 106 5.21 -16.66 -13.29
C ALA A 106 4.65 -15.53 -12.41
N PHE A 107 3.40 -15.66 -11.94
CA PHE A 107 2.79 -14.70 -11.01
C PHE A 107 3.56 -14.59 -9.69
N TRP A 108 3.90 -15.71 -9.05
CA TRP A 108 4.63 -15.67 -7.77
C TRP A 108 6.05 -15.14 -7.90
N GLU A 109 6.70 -15.39 -9.04
CA GLU A 109 8.03 -14.85 -9.35
C GLU A 109 8.00 -13.34 -9.56
N CYS A 110 7.04 -12.83 -10.35
CA CYS A 110 6.83 -11.38 -10.47
C CYS A 110 6.58 -10.75 -9.10
N LEU A 111 5.69 -11.38 -8.30
CA LEU A 111 5.28 -10.85 -7.01
C LEU A 111 6.43 -10.83 -5.99
N SER A 112 7.28 -11.87 -5.96
CA SER A 112 8.41 -11.93 -5.04
C SER A 112 9.47 -10.89 -5.37
N ILE A 113 9.82 -10.76 -6.66
CA ILE A 113 10.80 -9.78 -7.14
C ILE A 113 10.33 -8.35 -6.85
N ASN A 114 9.09 -8.01 -7.25
CA ASN A 114 8.55 -6.68 -7.00
C ASN A 114 8.45 -6.35 -5.50
N LYS A 115 8.03 -7.30 -4.66
CA LYS A 115 8.02 -7.08 -3.20
C LYS A 115 9.42 -6.75 -2.67
N GLN A 116 10.43 -7.47 -3.13
CA GLN A 116 11.80 -7.26 -2.72
C GLN A 116 12.31 -5.89 -3.17
N GLU A 117 12.13 -5.53 -4.44
CA GLU A 117 12.51 -4.23 -5.00
C GLU A 117 11.83 -3.07 -4.26
N LEU A 118 10.50 -3.14 -4.09
CA LEU A 118 9.75 -2.10 -3.38
C LEU A 118 10.17 -1.96 -1.92
N MET A 119 10.46 -3.07 -1.23
CA MET A 119 10.96 -3.03 0.14
C MET A 119 12.35 -2.39 0.24
N ASN A 120 13.27 -2.78 -0.67
CA ASN A 120 14.65 -2.33 -0.69
C ASN A 120 14.77 -0.85 -1.05
N ASN A 121 13.96 -0.40 -2.02
CA ASN A 121 14.00 0.99 -2.51
C ASN A 121 13.14 1.94 -1.66
N GLY A 122 12.47 1.40 -0.62
CA GLY A 122 11.77 2.21 0.37
C GLY A 122 10.39 2.70 -0.07
N TYR A 123 9.69 1.94 -0.90
CA TYR A 123 8.31 2.23 -1.26
C TYR A 123 7.40 2.25 -0.03
N GLY A 124 6.49 3.24 0.00
CA GLY A 124 5.55 3.43 1.10
C GLY A 124 6.20 3.81 2.44
N GLN A 125 7.46 4.27 2.44
CA GLN A 125 8.07 4.85 3.63
C GLN A 125 7.43 6.20 3.98
N TYR A 126 7.39 6.51 5.28
CA TYR A 126 6.89 7.79 5.77
C TYR A 126 7.72 8.95 5.19
N GLY A 127 7.03 9.99 4.74
CA GLY A 127 7.65 11.15 4.09
C GLY A 127 7.89 11.00 2.58
N ASN A 128 7.64 9.82 1.99
CA ASN A 128 7.59 9.73 0.53
C ASN A 128 6.33 10.44 0.01
N GLY A 129 6.49 11.36 -0.94
CA GLY A 129 5.39 11.88 -1.74
C GLY A 129 4.89 10.87 -2.78
N GLU A 130 3.77 11.20 -3.43
CA GLU A 130 3.16 10.39 -4.48
C GLU A 130 4.12 10.16 -5.66
N GLU A 131 4.76 11.22 -6.16
CA GLU A 131 5.71 11.15 -7.28
C GLU A 131 6.86 10.18 -7.00
N LYS A 132 7.45 10.25 -5.79
CA LYS A 132 8.52 9.33 -5.39
C LYS A 132 8.02 7.89 -5.34
N ASN A 133 6.83 7.66 -4.78
CA ASN A 133 6.27 6.31 -4.72
C ASN A 133 5.92 5.77 -6.11
N ALA A 134 5.46 6.61 -7.04
CA ALA A 134 5.21 6.23 -8.43
C ALA A 134 6.50 5.82 -9.15
N ALA A 135 7.57 6.62 -9.02
CA ALA A 135 8.88 6.29 -9.58
C ALA A 135 9.44 4.97 -9.03
N LEU A 136 9.23 4.70 -7.73
CA LEU A 136 9.64 3.43 -7.11
C LEU A 136 8.83 2.22 -7.62
N LEU A 137 7.54 2.40 -7.93
CA LEU A 137 6.72 1.36 -8.55
C LEU A 137 7.21 1.03 -9.97
N GLU A 138 7.42 2.07 -10.79
CA GLU A 138 7.91 1.93 -12.16
C GLU A 138 9.30 1.27 -12.18
N GLN A 139 10.23 1.74 -11.34
CA GLN A 139 11.56 1.16 -11.24
C GLN A 139 11.55 -0.33 -10.86
N ALA A 140 10.66 -0.74 -9.95
CA ALA A 140 10.53 -2.14 -9.56
C ALA A 140 10.05 -3.02 -10.73
N ASP A 141 9.11 -2.52 -11.54
CA ASP A 141 8.62 -3.23 -12.73
C ASP A 141 9.70 -3.33 -13.82
N GLU A 142 10.40 -2.23 -14.11
CA GLU A 142 11.51 -2.20 -15.06
C GLU A 142 12.61 -3.20 -14.69
N ASN A 143 12.93 -3.31 -13.39
CA ASN A 143 13.91 -4.25 -12.88
C ASN A 143 13.48 -5.70 -13.11
N TYR A 144 12.21 -6.03 -12.89
CA TYR A 144 11.66 -7.36 -13.19
C TYR A 144 11.75 -7.67 -14.70
N LEU A 145 11.28 -6.75 -15.55
CA LEU A 145 11.30 -6.93 -17.01
C LEU A 145 12.73 -7.10 -17.55
N ARG A 146 13.69 -6.38 -16.97
CA ARG A 146 15.10 -6.54 -17.30
C ARG A 146 15.61 -7.93 -16.94
N GLN A 147 15.35 -8.41 -15.72
CA GLN A 147 15.75 -9.76 -15.28
C GLN A 147 15.12 -10.84 -16.17
N ALA A 148 13.84 -10.71 -16.52
CA ALA A 148 13.15 -11.64 -17.41
C ALA A 148 13.79 -11.70 -18.81
N ARG A 149 14.16 -10.55 -19.38
CA ARG A 149 14.88 -10.50 -20.67
C ARG A 149 16.27 -11.12 -20.59
N GLU A 150 17.01 -10.86 -19.51
CA GLU A 150 18.33 -11.42 -19.27
C GLU A 150 18.26 -12.95 -19.10
N ALA A 151 17.27 -13.46 -18.37
CA ALA A 151 17.04 -14.90 -18.21
C ALA A 151 16.69 -15.59 -19.53
N ALA A 152 15.77 -15.00 -20.31
CA ALA A 152 15.40 -15.52 -21.63
C ALA A 152 16.58 -15.53 -22.61
N ALA A 153 17.46 -14.53 -22.55
CA ALA A 153 18.68 -14.49 -23.36
C ALA A 153 19.67 -15.59 -22.96
N ALA A 154 19.81 -15.89 -21.66
CA ALA A 154 20.70 -16.95 -21.17
C ALA A 154 20.22 -18.36 -21.59
N GLU A 155 18.91 -18.60 -21.58
CA GLU A 155 18.32 -19.87 -22.04
C GLU A 155 18.45 -20.07 -23.56
N GLY A 156 18.62 -19.00 -24.34
CA GLY A 156 18.74 -19.01 -25.80
C GLY A 156 20.14 -19.27 -26.36
N THR A 157 21.17 -19.46 -25.53
CA THR A 157 22.55 -19.78 -25.95
C THR A 157 22.79 -21.30 -25.93
N PRO A 158 22.71 -22.03 -27.06
CA PRO A 158 23.22 -23.39 -27.14
C PRO A 158 24.76 -23.36 -27.14
N SER A 159 25.39 -24.11 -26.23
CA SER A 159 26.81 -24.51 -26.34
C SER A 159 27.01 -25.54 -27.43
#